data_AF-A0A9P0KH50-F1
#
_entry.id   AF-A0A9P0KH50-F1
#
_cell.length_a   1.000
_cell.length_b   1.000
_cell.length_c   1.000
_cell.angle_alpha   90.00
_cell.angle_beta   90.00
_cell.angle_gamma   90.00
#
_symmetry.space_group_name_H-M   'P 1'
#
loop_
_entity.id
_entity.type
_entity.pdbx_description
1 polymer ?
#
loop_
_entity_poly.entity_id
_entity_poly.type
_entity_poly.pdbx_seq_one_letter_code
_entity_poly.pdbx_strand_id
1 'polypeptide(L)'
;MRTTLCLYTFNLDLEKQRGELRKACSKYGHIAQPARRVNTTMRLAAFRNLMTDETVLLTLPIQAYLITSSDEHQSIDIDGFEKRREYISGFSGSYGDAVVTLDKAALWTDGRYHLQADEQLDCNWLLFREGHRGVPSMSKWLREQLPAGSRVGLNPKIVSRYTWDALHGSLAAHGISLVALNVSLVDVIWPEEERPPRTVKEAFVYDIEYAGKNYTTKVEEVRSELRKVGADAMVVTALDEIAWMLNIRGRDVPNSPYLRSYVVLDMQKVFLYVNSSQLNGTVRSHLGIGSRIVKSDSV
;
A
#
# COMPACT_ATOMS: atom_id res chain seq x y z
N MET A 1 -14.55 3.85 -56.44
CA MET A 1 -13.43 3.47 -55.55
C MET A 1 -13.60 4.13 -54.19
N ARG A 2 -14.25 3.44 -53.24
CA ARG A 2 -14.20 3.79 -51.82
C ARG A 2 -14.35 2.47 -51.06
N THR A 3 -13.24 1.96 -50.56
CA THR A 3 -13.27 0.81 -49.67
C THR A 3 -12.22 0.98 -48.59
N THR A 4 -12.72 0.85 -47.35
CA THR A 4 -12.05 0.26 -46.20
C THR A 4 -10.95 1.06 -45.51
N LEU A 5 -11.38 1.92 -44.57
CA LEU A 5 -10.57 2.44 -43.47
C LEU A 5 -11.42 2.40 -42.18
N CYS A 6 -11.89 1.22 -41.77
CA CYS A 6 -12.72 1.10 -40.55
C CYS A 6 -12.59 -0.24 -39.80
N LEU A 7 -11.50 -1.00 -39.97
CA LEU A 7 -11.29 -2.29 -39.29
C LEU A 7 -10.07 -2.35 -38.37
N TYR A 8 -9.20 -1.34 -38.35
CA TYR A 8 -7.98 -1.37 -37.51
C TYR A 8 -8.12 -0.68 -36.15
N THR A 9 -9.12 0.18 -35.95
CA THR A 9 -9.33 0.86 -34.66
C THR A 9 -10.03 -0.02 -33.62
N PHE A 10 -10.85 -1.00 -34.05
CA PHE A 10 -11.63 -1.85 -33.15
C PHE A 10 -10.78 -2.90 -32.39
N ASN A 11 -9.61 -3.29 -32.93
CA ASN A 11 -8.76 -4.34 -32.33
C ASN A 11 -7.80 -3.80 -31.26
N LEU A 12 -7.34 -2.56 -31.42
CA LEU A 12 -6.42 -1.93 -30.46
C LEU A 12 -7.07 -1.67 -29.10
N ASP A 13 -8.39 -1.41 -29.04
CA ASP A 13 -9.08 -1.15 -27.78
C ASP A 13 -9.41 -2.43 -26.99
N LEU A 14 -9.61 -3.56 -27.66
CA LEU A 14 -9.79 -4.87 -27.01
C LEU A 14 -8.48 -5.43 -26.44
N GLU A 15 -7.34 -5.16 -27.06
CA GLU A 15 -6.03 -5.54 -26.51
C GLU A 15 -5.68 -4.71 -25.26
N LYS A 16 -6.06 -3.43 -25.20
CA LYS A 16 -5.83 -2.56 -24.03
C LYS A 16 -6.59 -3.00 -22.78
N GLN A 17 -7.72 -3.70 -22.93
CA GLN A 17 -8.49 -4.22 -21.78
C GLN A 17 -7.94 -5.54 -21.21
N ARG A 18 -7.11 -6.25 -21.98
CA ARG A 18 -6.60 -7.59 -21.64
C ARG A 18 -5.19 -7.59 -21.05
N GLY A 19 -4.62 -6.43 -20.74
CA GLY A 19 -3.21 -6.31 -20.39
C GLY A 19 -2.30 -6.64 -21.57
N GLU A 20 -1.00 -6.44 -21.42
CA GLU A 20 -0.06 -6.79 -22.47
C GLU A 20 0.08 -8.31 -22.64
N LEU A 21 0.32 -8.76 -23.88
CA LEU A 21 0.62 -10.16 -24.17
C LEU A 21 1.92 -10.56 -23.46
N ARG A 22 1.82 -11.56 -22.59
CA ARG A 22 2.93 -12.07 -21.79
C ARG A 22 3.56 -13.29 -22.44
N LYS A 23 4.89 -13.30 -22.55
CA LYS A 23 5.63 -14.32 -23.31
C LYS A 23 5.35 -15.73 -22.78
N ALA A 24 5.22 -15.88 -21.47
CA ALA A 24 5.00 -17.16 -20.81
C ALA A 24 3.52 -17.52 -20.59
N CYS A 25 2.57 -16.70 -21.07
CA CYS A 25 1.14 -16.98 -21.00
C CYS A 25 0.54 -17.04 -22.40
N SER A 26 1.01 -18.03 -23.18
CA SER A 26 0.46 -18.31 -24.50
C SER A 26 -0.89 -19.03 -24.40
N LYS A 27 -1.81 -18.67 -25.31
CA LYS A 27 -3.07 -19.40 -25.54
C LYS A 27 -2.88 -20.90 -25.83
N TYR A 28 -1.66 -21.32 -26.19
CA TYR A 28 -1.36 -22.66 -26.69
C TYR A 28 -0.64 -23.58 -25.69
N GLY A 29 -0.57 -23.25 -24.39
CA GLY A 29 -0.25 -24.21 -23.31
C GLY A 29 1.15 -24.86 -23.29
N HIS A 30 1.98 -24.68 -24.33
CA HIS A 30 3.26 -25.39 -24.50
C HIS A 30 4.51 -24.59 -24.12
N ILE A 31 4.37 -23.41 -23.50
CA ILE A 31 5.53 -22.59 -23.09
C ILE A 31 5.91 -22.96 -21.66
N ALA A 32 7.17 -23.38 -21.48
CA ALA A 32 7.75 -23.64 -20.17
C ALA A 32 7.60 -22.42 -19.26
N GLN A 33 7.03 -22.64 -18.08
CA GLN A 33 6.78 -21.58 -17.11
C GLN A 33 8.08 -21.22 -16.38
N PRO A 34 8.35 -19.93 -16.10
CA PRO A 34 9.51 -19.53 -15.29
C PRO A 34 9.51 -20.23 -13.93
N ALA A 35 10.66 -20.74 -13.50
CA ALA A 35 10.79 -21.55 -12.28
C ALA A 35 10.39 -20.82 -10.98
N ARG A 36 10.44 -19.48 -10.97
CA ARG A 36 10.09 -18.64 -9.81
C ARG A 36 8.64 -18.16 -9.81
N ARG A 37 7.82 -18.64 -10.74
CA ARG A 37 6.41 -18.24 -10.85
C ARG A 37 5.58 -18.90 -9.77
N VAL A 38 4.80 -18.09 -9.06
CA VAL A 38 3.89 -18.56 -8.02
C VAL A 38 2.51 -18.78 -8.62
N ASN A 39 1.91 -19.95 -8.41
CA ASN A 39 0.52 -20.19 -8.81
C ASN A 39 -0.44 -19.58 -7.77
N THR A 40 -1.18 -18.56 -8.20
CA THR A 40 -2.08 -17.74 -7.39
C THR A 40 -3.56 -18.12 -7.55
N THR A 41 -3.87 -19.18 -8.32
CA THR A 41 -5.25 -19.57 -8.65
C THR A 41 -6.13 -19.74 -7.40
N MET A 42 -5.65 -20.50 -6.41
CA MET A 42 -6.39 -20.72 -5.16
C MET A 42 -6.46 -19.45 -4.29
N ARG A 43 -5.41 -18.64 -4.28
CA ARG A 43 -5.37 -17.35 -3.55
C ARG A 43 -6.43 -16.39 -4.10
N LEU A 44 -6.51 -16.26 -5.42
CA LEU A 44 -7.52 -15.41 -6.08
C LEU A 44 -8.95 -15.93 -5.89
N ALA A 45 -9.17 -17.25 -5.93
CA ALA A 45 -10.48 -17.84 -5.67
C ALA A 45 -10.94 -17.55 -4.23
N ALA A 46 -10.08 -17.79 -3.23
CA ALA A 46 -10.37 -17.48 -1.84
C ALA A 46 -10.62 -15.98 -1.63
N PHE A 47 -9.78 -15.13 -2.21
CA PHE A 47 -9.91 -13.67 -2.12
C PHE A 47 -11.25 -13.18 -2.68
N ARG A 48 -11.68 -13.70 -3.84
CA ARG A 48 -12.96 -13.34 -4.47
C ARG A 48 -14.17 -13.79 -3.65
N ASN A 49 -14.10 -14.93 -2.97
CA ASN A 49 -15.16 -15.35 -2.06
C ASN A 49 -15.34 -14.30 -0.94
N LEU A 50 -14.24 -13.81 -0.35
CA LEU A 50 -14.30 -12.76 0.68
C LEU A 50 -14.85 -11.44 0.17
N MET A 51 -14.63 -11.09 -1.11
CA MET A 51 -15.22 -9.89 -1.73
C MET A 51 -16.76 -9.93 -1.80
N THR A 52 -17.36 -11.10 -1.61
CA THR A 52 -18.82 -11.29 -1.59
C THR A 52 -19.38 -11.62 -0.21
N ASP A 53 -18.51 -11.79 0.79
CA ASP A 53 -18.90 -12.16 2.15
C ASP A 53 -19.13 -10.90 2.99
N GLU A 54 -20.40 -10.56 3.20
CA GLU A 54 -20.80 -9.40 4.00
C GLU A 54 -20.36 -9.50 5.48
N THR A 55 -20.16 -10.71 6.00
CA THR A 55 -19.72 -10.91 7.39
C THR A 55 -18.25 -10.54 7.57
N VAL A 56 -17.44 -10.76 6.55
CA VAL A 56 -16.02 -10.39 6.52
C VAL A 56 -15.87 -8.91 6.19
N LEU A 57 -16.67 -8.41 5.24
CA LEU A 57 -16.61 -7.01 4.80
C LEU A 57 -17.23 -6.03 5.80
N LEU A 58 -18.18 -6.48 6.62
CA LEU A 58 -19.03 -5.63 7.47
C LEU A 58 -19.76 -4.54 6.68
N THR A 59 -19.99 -4.81 5.40
CA THR A 59 -20.65 -3.94 4.43
C THR A 59 -21.12 -4.79 3.23
N LEU A 60 -21.82 -4.18 2.28
CA LEU A 60 -22.27 -4.87 1.07
C LEU A 60 -21.10 -5.50 0.29
N PRO A 61 -21.36 -6.40 -0.68
CA PRO A 61 -20.34 -6.95 -1.56
C PRO A 61 -19.60 -5.88 -2.38
N ILE A 62 -18.36 -6.19 -2.76
CA ILE A 62 -17.54 -5.35 -3.65
C ILE A 62 -17.22 -6.09 -4.95
N GLN A 63 -17.09 -5.34 -6.05
CA GLN A 63 -16.80 -5.89 -7.37
C GLN A 63 -15.32 -5.80 -7.72
N ALA A 64 -14.57 -4.94 -7.03
CA ALA A 64 -13.12 -4.88 -7.12
C ALA A 64 -12.48 -4.53 -5.78
N TYR A 65 -11.21 -4.90 -5.59
CA TYR A 65 -10.39 -4.51 -4.45
C TYR A 65 -8.99 -4.09 -4.93
N LEU A 66 -8.48 -2.99 -4.37
CA LEU A 66 -7.17 -2.43 -4.68
C LEU A 66 -6.15 -2.82 -3.60
N ILE A 67 -4.97 -3.29 -4.05
CA ILE A 67 -3.88 -3.75 -3.20
C ILE A 67 -2.62 -3.01 -3.63
N THR A 68 -2.21 -2.02 -2.84
CA THR A 68 -1.02 -1.20 -3.11
C THR A 68 0.24 -1.83 -2.51
N SER A 69 1.40 -1.28 -2.83
CA SER A 69 2.69 -1.69 -2.24
C SER A 69 3.04 -0.95 -0.94
N SER A 70 2.27 0.06 -0.55
CA SER A 70 2.58 0.91 0.60
C SER A 70 2.18 0.28 1.93
N ASP A 71 2.90 0.64 2.99
CA ASP A 71 2.43 0.46 4.37
C ASP A 71 1.69 1.73 4.86
N GLU A 72 1.28 1.73 6.13
CA GLU A 72 0.55 2.85 6.72
C GLU A 72 1.37 4.14 6.84
N HIS A 73 2.70 4.04 6.71
CA HIS A 73 3.63 5.15 6.83
C HIS A 73 4.19 5.63 5.48
N GLN A 74 3.72 5.04 4.37
CA GLN A 74 4.23 5.29 3.02
C GLN A 74 5.75 5.07 2.92
N SER A 75 6.25 4.04 3.62
CA SER A 75 7.65 3.63 3.60
C SER A 75 8.07 3.18 2.20
N ILE A 76 9.30 3.49 1.80
CA ILE A 76 9.88 3.04 0.52
C ILE A 76 10.10 1.52 0.54
N ASP A 77 10.71 1.03 1.63
CA ASP A 77 10.89 -0.38 1.90
C ASP A 77 9.88 -0.83 2.94
N ILE A 78 9.22 -1.96 2.71
CA ILE A 78 8.22 -2.51 3.62
C ILE A 78 8.67 -3.85 4.19
N ASP A 79 8.27 -4.10 5.44
CA ASP A 79 8.49 -5.38 6.14
C ASP A 79 7.79 -6.53 5.40
N GLY A 80 8.35 -7.74 5.48
CA GLY A 80 7.77 -8.93 4.86
C GLY A 80 6.30 -9.19 5.24
N PHE A 81 5.94 -8.86 6.48
CA PHE A 81 4.58 -8.94 7.00
C PHE A 81 3.57 -8.05 6.24
N GLU A 82 4.04 -6.93 5.67
CA GLU A 82 3.22 -5.94 4.98
C GLU A 82 3.09 -6.22 3.47
N LYS A 83 3.85 -7.19 2.93
CA LYS A 83 3.97 -7.50 1.48
C LYS A 83 2.76 -8.24 0.88
N ARG A 84 1.56 -7.74 1.14
CA ARG A 84 0.28 -8.30 0.69
C ARG A 84 0.18 -8.46 -0.82
N ARG A 85 0.67 -7.47 -1.58
CA ARG A 85 0.71 -7.52 -3.04
C ARG A 85 1.64 -8.63 -3.55
N GLU A 86 2.78 -8.86 -2.91
CA GLU A 86 3.67 -9.96 -3.24
C GLU A 86 3.02 -11.32 -2.96
N TYR A 87 2.34 -11.46 -1.82
CA TYR A 87 1.61 -12.69 -1.49
C TYR A 87 0.49 -13.00 -2.50
N ILE A 88 -0.39 -12.05 -2.78
CA ILE A 88 -1.57 -12.31 -3.64
C ILE A 88 -1.20 -12.54 -5.10
N SER A 89 -0.13 -11.90 -5.60
CA SER A 89 0.24 -11.93 -7.02
C SER A 89 1.49 -12.75 -7.36
N GLY A 90 2.36 -13.02 -6.40
CA GLY A 90 3.68 -13.58 -6.63
C GLY A 90 4.73 -12.58 -7.13
N PHE A 91 4.34 -11.34 -7.44
CA PHE A 91 5.27 -10.31 -7.92
C PHE A 91 5.97 -9.59 -6.77
N SER A 92 7.31 -9.61 -6.76
CA SER A 92 8.15 -9.14 -5.65
C SER A 92 8.89 -7.81 -5.92
N GLY A 93 8.58 -7.10 -7.01
CA GLY A 93 9.16 -5.77 -7.28
C GLY A 93 8.75 -4.75 -6.20
N SER A 94 9.55 -3.72 -5.92
CA SER A 94 9.18 -2.79 -4.82
C SER A 94 8.03 -1.85 -5.17
N TYR A 95 7.69 -1.71 -6.45
CA TYR A 95 6.61 -0.84 -6.91
C TYR A 95 5.58 -1.59 -7.75
N GLY A 96 4.30 -1.36 -7.46
CA GLY A 96 3.19 -1.77 -8.29
C GLY A 96 1.86 -1.79 -7.55
N ASP A 97 0.78 -1.63 -8.30
CA ASP A 97 -0.58 -1.64 -7.77
C ASP A 97 -1.36 -2.79 -8.39
N ALA A 98 -1.97 -3.61 -7.54
CA ALA A 98 -2.80 -4.73 -7.95
C ALA A 98 -4.28 -4.40 -7.78
N VAL A 99 -5.08 -4.87 -8.73
CA VAL A 99 -6.54 -4.84 -8.67
C VAL A 99 -7.06 -6.24 -8.89
N VAL A 100 -7.90 -6.71 -7.97
CA VAL A 100 -8.65 -7.96 -8.13
C VAL A 100 -10.11 -7.61 -8.30
N THR A 101 -10.71 -8.08 -9.38
CA THR A 101 -12.15 -8.06 -9.64
C THR A 101 -12.71 -9.47 -9.47
N LEU A 102 -14.04 -9.63 -9.55
CA LEU A 102 -14.69 -10.95 -9.43
C LEU A 102 -14.23 -11.97 -10.48
N ASP A 103 -13.74 -11.53 -11.65
CA ASP A 103 -13.34 -12.40 -12.75
C ASP A 103 -11.90 -12.16 -13.26
N LYS A 104 -11.34 -10.95 -13.07
CA LYS A 104 -9.97 -10.58 -13.52
C LYS A 104 -9.06 -10.18 -12.36
N ALA A 105 -7.76 -10.31 -12.57
CA ALA A 105 -6.73 -9.74 -11.70
C ALA A 105 -5.73 -8.97 -12.58
N ALA A 106 -5.33 -7.78 -12.16
CA ALA A 106 -4.48 -6.88 -12.94
C ALA A 106 -3.41 -6.24 -12.06
N LEU A 107 -2.22 -6.01 -12.61
CA LEU A 107 -1.10 -5.39 -11.92
C LEU A 107 -0.44 -4.32 -12.80
N TRP A 108 -0.28 -3.13 -12.25
CA TRP A 108 0.48 -2.03 -12.85
C TRP A 108 1.86 -1.95 -12.20
N THR A 109 2.89 -1.78 -13.01
CA THR A 109 4.25 -1.48 -12.52
C THR A 109 5.05 -0.71 -13.57
N ASP A 110 6.11 -0.04 -13.13
CA ASP A 110 6.96 0.79 -13.97
C ASP A 110 8.09 0.01 -14.68
N GLY A 111 8.82 0.71 -15.55
CA GLY A 111 9.86 0.16 -16.43
C GLY A 111 10.95 -0.65 -15.74
N ARG A 112 11.21 -0.43 -14.45
CA ARG A 112 12.19 -1.21 -13.66
C ARG A 112 11.78 -2.67 -13.54
N TYR A 113 10.47 -2.95 -13.54
CA TYR A 113 9.93 -4.24 -13.16
C TYR A 113 9.15 -4.96 -14.25
N HIS A 114 9.03 -4.39 -15.47
CA HIS A 114 8.22 -5.00 -16.52
C HIS A 114 8.65 -6.44 -16.86
N LEU A 115 9.95 -6.71 -16.95
CA LEU A 115 10.47 -8.07 -17.22
C LEU A 115 10.26 -8.99 -16.02
N GLN A 116 10.55 -8.49 -14.82
CA GLN A 116 10.35 -9.25 -13.59
C GLN A 116 8.87 -9.64 -13.41
N ALA A 117 7.94 -8.73 -13.66
CA ALA A 117 6.51 -8.98 -13.56
C ALA A 117 6.03 -10.02 -14.59
N ASP A 118 6.55 -9.98 -15.83
CA ASP A 118 6.24 -10.98 -16.86
C ASP A 118 6.71 -12.39 -16.42
N GLU A 119 7.86 -12.48 -15.76
CA GLU A 119 8.41 -13.74 -15.26
C GLU A 119 7.64 -14.28 -14.03
N GLN A 120 7.35 -13.42 -13.05
CA GLN A 120 6.83 -13.82 -11.74
C GLN A 120 5.32 -14.03 -11.69
N LEU A 121 4.54 -13.20 -12.40
CA LEU A 121 3.08 -13.30 -12.40
C LEU A 121 2.63 -14.57 -13.14
N ASP A 122 1.70 -15.35 -12.57
CA ASP A 122 1.05 -16.43 -13.31
C ASP A 122 0.02 -15.92 -14.33
N CYS A 123 -0.59 -16.82 -15.09
CA CYS A 123 -1.52 -16.46 -16.17
C CYS A 123 -2.91 -15.97 -15.72
N ASN A 124 -3.18 -15.90 -14.42
CA ASN A 124 -4.39 -15.27 -13.90
C ASN A 124 -4.32 -13.74 -13.92
N TRP A 125 -3.11 -13.17 -14.00
CA TRP A 125 -2.88 -11.73 -13.92
C TRP A 125 -2.77 -11.05 -15.29
N LEU A 126 -3.31 -9.84 -15.40
CA LEU A 126 -3.03 -8.93 -16.49
C LEU A 126 -1.87 -8.02 -16.08
N LEU A 127 -0.84 -7.91 -16.90
CA LEU A 127 0.26 -6.98 -16.66
C LEU A 127 0.07 -5.70 -17.45
N PHE A 128 0.08 -4.57 -16.75
CA PHE A 128 0.05 -3.24 -17.32
C PHE A 128 1.41 -2.56 -17.09
N ARG A 129 2.12 -2.30 -18.19
CA ARG A 129 3.43 -1.64 -18.19
C ARG A 129 3.26 -0.14 -18.14
N GLU A 130 3.27 0.43 -16.95
CA GLU A 130 3.12 1.86 -16.76
C GLU A 130 4.18 2.66 -17.56
N GLY A 131 3.77 3.81 -18.09
CA GLY A 131 4.61 4.66 -18.95
C GLY A 131 4.56 4.29 -20.44
N HIS A 132 4.04 3.12 -20.81
CA HIS A 132 3.84 2.77 -22.21
C HIS A 132 2.61 3.46 -22.81
N ARG A 133 2.71 3.83 -24.10
CA ARG A 133 1.62 4.48 -24.82
C ARG A 133 0.40 3.57 -24.89
N GLY A 134 -0.75 4.06 -24.45
CA GLY A 134 -2.03 3.36 -24.55
C GLY A 134 -2.35 2.45 -23.36
N VAL A 135 -1.44 2.30 -22.39
CA VAL A 135 -1.74 1.63 -21.12
C VAL A 135 -2.69 2.52 -20.31
N PRO A 136 -3.89 2.03 -19.93
CA PRO A 136 -4.83 2.81 -19.13
C PRO A 136 -4.30 2.99 -17.70
N SER A 137 -4.64 4.11 -17.08
CA SER A 137 -4.52 4.23 -15.63
C SER A 137 -5.44 3.22 -14.93
N MET A 138 -5.10 2.85 -13.69
CA MET A 138 -5.92 1.95 -12.88
C MET A 138 -7.38 2.42 -12.77
N SER A 139 -7.61 3.72 -12.53
CA SER A 139 -8.96 4.28 -12.43
C SER A 139 -9.70 4.24 -13.77
N LYS A 140 -9.02 4.48 -14.89
CA LYS A 140 -9.62 4.33 -16.22
C LYS A 140 -10.01 2.88 -16.48
N TRP A 141 -9.12 1.93 -16.20
CA TRP A 141 -9.39 0.51 -16.39
C TRP A 141 -10.60 0.06 -15.55
N LEU A 142 -10.67 0.43 -14.27
CA LEU A 142 -11.81 0.12 -13.41
C LEU A 142 -13.14 0.61 -13.98
N ARG A 143 -13.17 1.84 -14.53
CA ARG A 143 -14.38 2.42 -15.15
C ARG A 143 -14.81 1.70 -16.42
N GLU A 144 -13.86 1.09 -17.14
CA GLU A 144 -14.15 0.29 -18.33
C GLU A 144 -14.54 -1.14 -17.99
N GLN A 145 -14.09 -1.67 -16.84
CA GLN A 145 -14.38 -3.04 -16.41
C GLN A 145 -15.66 -3.17 -15.58
N LEU A 146 -16.04 -2.13 -14.84
CA LEU A 146 -17.13 -2.20 -13.87
C LEU A 146 -18.35 -1.40 -14.33
N PRO A 147 -19.57 -1.95 -14.20
CA PRO A 147 -20.79 -1.20 -14.46
C PRO A 147 -21.05 -0.15 -13.37
N ALA A 148 -21.86 0.86 -13.69
CA ALA A 148 -22.37 1.80 -12.70
C ALA A 148 -23.10 1.06 -11.57
N GLY A 149 -22.97 1.56 -10.34
CA GLY A 149 -23.43 0.91 -9.11
C GLY A 149 -22.40 -0.03 -8.47
N SER A 150 -21.29 -0.32 -9.15
CA SER A 150 -20.22 -1.15 -8.58
C SER A 150 -19.51 -0.49 -7.40
N ARG A 151 -18.96 -1.33 -6.52
CA ARG A 151 -18.24 -0.94 -5.31
C ARG A 151 -16.80 -1.45 -5.38
N VAL A 152 -15.86 -0.56 -5.10
CA VAL A 152 -14.42 -0.82 -5.16
C VAL A 152 -13.85 -0.67 -3.76
N GLY A 153 -13.34 -1.75 -3.19
CA GLY A 153 -12.73 -1.76 -1.87
C GLY A 153 -11.27 -1.30 -1.90
N LEU A 154 -10.87 -0.55 -0.88
CA LEU A 154 -9.47 -0.19 -0.63
C LEU A 154 -9.27 0.02 0.86
N ASN A 155 -8.14 -0.46 1.39
CA ASN A 155 -7.77 -0.18 2.76
C ASN A 155 -7.30 1.28 2.88
N PRO A 156 -8.00 2.14 3.64
CA PRO A 156 -7.70 3.57 3.71
C PRO A 156 -6.37 3.87 4.42
N LYS A 157 -5.83 2.92 5.20
CA LYS A 157 -4.58 3.14 5.94
C LYS A 157 -3.34 3.10 5.05
N ILE A 158 -3.38 2.36 3.94
CA ILE A 158 -2.21 2.13 3.06
C ILE A 158 -2.21 3.02 1.81
N VAL A 159 -3.03 4.07 1.80
CA VAL A 159 -3.16 4.98 0.68
C VAL A 159 -3.20 6.42 1.18
N SER A 160 -2.50 7.31 0.48
CA SER A 160 -2.52 8.74 0.83
C SER A 160 -3.91 9.33 0.60
N ARG A 161 -4.25 10.38 1.37
CA ARG A 161 -5.50 11.12 1.17
C ARG A 161 -5.62 11.69 -0.25
N TYR A 162 -4.52 12.17 -0.80
CA TYR A 162 -4.45 12.69 -2.17
C TYR A 162 -4.83 11.62 -3.20
N THR A 163 -4.24 10.42 -3.09
CA THR A 163 -4.54 9.29 -3.98
C THR A 163 -5.98 8.83 -3.80
N TRP A 164 -6.48 8.78 -2.56
CA TRP A 164 -7.86 8.44 -2.28
C TRP A 164 -8.85 9.38 -2.98
N ASP A 165 -8.68 10.69 -2.81
CA ASP A 165 -9.58 11.69 -3.39
C ASP A 165 -9.58 11.65 -4.92
N ALA A 166 -8.40 11.47 -5.53
CA ALA A 166 -8.28 11.32 -6.97
C ALA A 166 -8.99 10.06 -7.51
N LEU A 167 -8.83 8.91 -6.83
CA LEU A 167 -9.51 7.67 -7.18
C LEU A 167 -11.03 7.80 -6.98
N HIS A 168 -11.45 8.32 -5.84
CA HIS A 168 -12.85 8.54 -5.51
C HIS A 168 -13.53 9.42 -6.56
N GLY A 169 -12.96 10.59 -6.88
CA GLY A 169 -13.51 11.49 -7.89
C GLY A 169 -13.61 10.86 -9.28
N SER A 170 -12.57 10.13 -9.70
CA SER A 170 -12.55 9.45 -11.01
C SER A 170 -13.62 8.36 -11.13
N LEU A 171 -13.79 7.54 -10.08
CA LEU A 171 -14.75 6.44 -10.03
C LEU A 171 -16.20 6.94 -9.88
N ALA A 172 -16.42 7.93 -9.00
CA ALA A 172 -17.75 8.49 -8.75
C ALA A 172 -18.36 9.11 -10.02
N ALA A 173 -17.53 9.69 -10.89
CA ALA A 173 -17.96 10.22 -12.19
C ALA A 173 -18.58 9.15 -13.13
N HIS A 174 -18.39 7.85 -12.84
CA HIS A 174 -18.95 6.72 -13.60
C HIS A 174 -19.94 5.90 -12.74
N GLY A 175 -20.42 6.46 -11.63
CA GLY A 175 -21.36 5.79 -10.73
C GLY A 175 -20.73 4.63 -9.95
N ILE A 176 -19.40 4.59 -9.81
CA ILE A 176 -18.68 3.56 -9.04
C ILE A 176 -18.30 4.15 -7.68
N SER A 177 -18.57 3.41 -6.60
CA SER A 177 -18.28 3.86 -5.23
C SER A 177 -16.94 3.30 -4.75
N LEU A 178 -16.05 4.16 -4.24
CA LEU A 178 -14.86 3.74 -3.51
C LEU A 178 -15.22 3.53 -2.03
N VAL A 179 -14.95 2.34 -1.50
CA VAL A 179 -15.36 1.88 -0.18
C VAL A 179 -14.14 1.66 0.70
N ALA A 180 -14.11 2.33 1.85
CA ALA A 180 -13.06 2.16 2.85
C ALA A 180 -13.26 0.83 3.58
N LEU A 181 -12.29 -0.08 3.44
CA LEU A 181 -12.30 -1.37 4.12
C LEU A 181 -11.13 -1.45 5.09
N ASN A 182 -11.41 -1.34 6.37
CA ASN A 182 -10.37 -1.42 7.41
C ASN A 182 -9.79 -2.84 7.55
N VAL A 183 -10.51 -3.85 7.09
CA VAL A 183 -10.05 -5.24 7.04
C VAL A 183 -9.29 -5.46 5.74
N SER A 184 -8.02 -5.89 5.86
CA SER A 184 -7.27 -6.38 4.70
C SER A 184 -7.73 -7.79 4.36
N LEU A 185 -8.40 -7.95 3.21
CA LEU A 185 -8.84 -9.27 2.74
C LEU A 185 -7.66 -10.22 2.47
N VAL A 186 -6.48 -9.68 2.15
CA VAL A 186 -5.27 -10.49 1.96
C VAL A 186 -4.86 -11.14 3.28
N ASP A 187 -5.05 -10.45 4.41
CA ASP A 187 -4.62 -10.92 5.73
C ASP A 187 -5.48 -12.10 6.19
N VAL A 188 -6.73 -12.17 5.73
CA VAL A 188 -7.67 -13.27 6.05
C VAL A 188 -7.28 -14.55 5.32
N ILE A 189 -6.75 -14.46 4.09
CA ILE A 189 -6.39 -15.62 3.28
C ILE A 189 -4.91 -16.00 3.38
N TRP A 190 -4.06 -15.15 3.96
CA TRP A 190 -2.63 -15.41 4.10
C TRP A 190 -2.40 -16.31 5.31
N PRO A 191 -1.98 -17.59 5.11
CA PRO A 191 -1.74 -18.50 6.22
C PRO A 191 -0.70 -17.92 7.18
N GLU A 192 -0.95 -18.02 8.47
CA GLU A 192 -0.08 -17.46 9.50
C GLU A 192 1.34 -18.08 9.42
N GLU A 193 1.43 -19.36 9.05
CA GLU A 193 2.68 -20.09 8.90
C GLU A 193 3.50 -19.64 7.67
N GLU A 194 2.85 -19.08 6.65
CA GLU A 194 3.49 -18.51 5.46
C GLU A 194 3.80 -17.01 5.61
N ARG A 195 3.18 -16.34 6.58
CA ARG A 195 3.32 -14.89 6.75
C ARG A 195 4.58 -14.59 7.56
N PRO A 196 5.53 -13.79 7.00
CA PRO A 196 6.70 -13.38 7.76
C PRO A 196 6.27 -12.66 9.05
N PRO A 197 6.89 -12.93 10.20
CA PRO A 197 6.54 -12.26 11.43
C PRO A 197 6.88 -10.77 11.31
N ARG A 198 6.04 -9.92 11.91
CA ARG A 198 6.31 -8.47 11.96
C ARG A 198 7.61 -8.24 12.72
N THR A 199 8.55 -7.48 12.14
CA THR A 199 9.77 -7.11 12.87
C THR A 199 9.42 -6.19 14.03
N VAL A 200 9.73 -6.63 15.24
CA VAL A 200 9.58 -5.86 16.49
C VAL A 200 10.91 -5.91 17.22
N LYS A 201 11.60 -4.78 17.31
CA LYS A 201 12.93 -4.67 17.94
C LYS A 201 12.99 -3.50 18.91
N GLU A 202 13.85 -3.60 19.93
CA GLU A 202 14.01 -2.50 20.88
C GLU A 202 14.44 -1.20 20.18
N ALA A 203 13.79 -0.11 20.58
CA ALA A 203 14.17 1.23 20.19
C ALA A 203 15.43 1.68 20.94
N PHE A 204 16.15 2.63 20.35
CA PHE A 204 17.32 3.23 20.97
C PHE A 204 17.36 4.75 20.77
N VAL A 205 18.01 5.44 21.70
CA VAL A 205 18.22 6.89 21.62
C VAL A 205 19.32 7.17 20.61
N TYR A 206 19.09 8.17 19.75
CA TYR A 206 20.11 8.69 18.87
C TYR A 206 20.87 9.81 19.60
N ASP A 207 22.15 9.58 19.86
CA ASP A 207 22.96 10.44 20.72
C ASP A 207 22.98 11.89 20.21
N ILE A 208 23.01 12.84 21.15
CA ILE A 208 23.07 14.27 20.88
C ILE A 208 24.33 14.66 20.09
N GLU A 209 25.44 13.94 20.26
CA GLU A 209 26.67 14.18 19.50
C GLU A 209 26.47 14.04 17.99
N TYR A 210 25.58 13.13 17.56
CA TYR A 210 25.22 12.94 16.16
C TYR A 210 23.97 13.75 15.77
N ALA A 211 23.01 13.88 16.67
CA ALA A 211 21.75 14.57 16.39
C ALA A 211 21.91 16.09 16.26
N GLY A 212 22.94 16.66 16.89
CA GLY A 212 23.28 18.09 16.89
C GLY A 212 22.28 19.00 17.64
N LYS A 213 21.08 18.50 17.98
CA LYS A 213 20.04 19.24 18.68
C LYS A 213 19.16 18.32 19.52
N ASN A 214 18.81 18.76 20.73
CA ASN A 214 17.92 18.02 21.62
C ASN A 214 16.50 17.96 21.05
N TYR A 215 15.81 16.83 21.25
CA TYR A 215 14.44 16.64 20.79
C TYR A 215 13.48 17.68 21.37
N THR A 216 13.69 18.12 22.62
CA THR A 216 12.83 19.14 23.25
C THR A 216 12.93 20.48 22.52
N THR A 217 14.11 20.86 22.08
CA THR A 217 14.33 22.07 21.26
C THR A 217 13.68 21.93 19.90
N LYS A 218 13.81 20.76 19.23
CA LYS A 218 13.15 20.49 17.95
C LYS A 218 11.63 20.60 18.06
N VAL A 219 11.04 20.01 19.10
CA VAL A 219 9.59 20.07 19.35
C VAL A 219 9.11 21.52 19.53
N GLU A 220 9.85 22.36 20.26
CA GLU A 220 9.47 23.76 20.44
C GLU A 220 9.62 24.58 19.15
N GLU A 221 10.63 24.28 18.33
CA GLU A 221 10.76 24.86 16.99
C GLU A 221 9.56 24.51 16.11
N VAL A 222 9.14 23.24 16.09
CA VAL A 222 7.95 22.82 15.35
C VAL A 222 6.70 23.53 15.88
N ARG A 223 6.52 23.64 17.20
CA ARG A 223 5.40 24.42 17.78
C ARG A 223 5.43 25.89 17.38
N SER A 224 6.61 26.50 17.30
CA SER A 224 6.76 27.87 16.81
C SER A 224 6.23 28.02 15.38
N GLU A 225 6.54 27.07 14.50
CA GLU A 225 5.98 27.04 13.14
C GLU A 225 4.47 26.80 13.14
N LEU A 226 3.95 25.90 13.98
CA LEU A 226 2.50 25.67 14.12
C LEU A 226 1.75 26.94 14.54
N ARG A 227 2.32 27.73 15.47
CA ARG A 227 1.74 29.02 15.87
C ARG A 227 1.68 30.01 14.70
N LYS A 228 2.70 30.07 13.85
CA LYS A 228 2.74 30.98 12.69
C LYS A 228 1.65 30.67 11.68
N VAL A 229 1.31 29.39 11.50
CA VAL A 229 0.25 28.95 10.58
C VAL A 229 -1.12 28.83 11.24
N GLY A 230 -1.23 29.13 12.54
CA GLY A 230 -2.48 29.07 13.29
C GLY A 230 -3.03 27.66 13.49
N ALA A 231 -2.17 26.63 13.49
CA ALA A 231 -2.57 25.24 13.72
C ALA A 231 -2.43 24.86 15.20
N ASP A 232 -3.41 24.17 15.77
CA ASP A 232 -3.37 23.73 17.18
C ASP A 232 -2.57 22.45 17.40
N ALA A 233 -2.42 21.63 16.35
CA ALA A 233 -1.72 20.36 16.42
C ALA A 233 -1.20 19.91 15.03
N MET A 234 -0.30 18.94 15.05
CA MET A 234 0.26 18.25 13.88
C MET A 234 0.25 16.74 14.09
N VAL A 235 -0.18 16.00 13.07
CA VAL A 235 -0.06 14.54 13.03
C VAL A 235 1.13 14.18 12.15
N VAL A 236 2.06 13.41 12.72
CA VAL A 236 3.27 12.94 12.05
C VAL A 236 3.15 11.46 11.81
N THR A 237 3.14 11.06 10.55
CA THR A 237 3.04 9.67 10.10
C THR A 237 4.33 9.17 9.46
N ALA A 238 5.15 10.07 8.91
CA ALA A 238 6.42 9.73 8.29
C ALA A 238 7.45 9.33 9.37
N LEU A 239 8.00 8.13 9.25
CA LEU A 239 8.81 7.52 10.32
C LEU A 239 10.17 8.20 10.50
N ASP A 240 10.72 8.76 9.43
CA ASP A 240 11.95 9.54 9.42
C ASP A 240 11.76 10.89 10.15
N GLU A 241 10.63 11.55 9.95
CA GLU A 241 10.26 12.77 10.69
C GLU A 241 10.10 12.50 12.19
N ILE A 242 9.43 11.40 12.56
CA ILE A 242 9.28 11.00 13.97
C ILE A 242 10.65 10.70 14.59
N ALA A 243 11.48 9.93 13.88
CA ALA A 243 12.83 9.60 14.32
C ALA A 243 13.68 10.87 14.52
N TRP A 244 13.62 11.81 13.58
CA TRP A 244 14.32 13.09 13.69
C TRP A 244 13.82 13.95 14.84
N MET A 245 12.50 14.08 14.98
CA MET A 245 11.86 14.95 15.96
C MET A 245 12.15 14.49 17.39
N LEU A 246 12.13 13.17 17.64
CA LEU A 246 12.27 12.60 18.97
C LEU A 246 13.69 12.12 19.32
N ASN A 247 14.63 12.15 18.38
CA ASN A 247 15.96 11.55 18.51
C ASN A 247 15.90 10.08 18.98
N ILE A 248 14.96 9.31 18.43
CA ILE A 248 14.87 7.86 18.65
C ILE A 248 14.98 7.14 17.32
N ARG A 249 15.46 5.91 17.35
CA ARG A 249 15.61 5.03 16.18
C ARG A 249 15.07 3.64 16.51
N GLY A 250 14.72 2.91 15.47
CA GLY A 250 14.23 1.55 15.56
C GLY A 250 14.84 0.68 14.47
N ARG A 251 14.28 -0.53 14.31
CA ARG A 251 14.72 -1.50 13.30
C ARG A 251 13.53 -2.25 12.70
N ASP A 252 12.39 -1.57 12.62
CA ASP A 252 11.09 -2.17 12.25
C ASP A 252 10.84 -2.10 10.74
N VAL A 253 11.65 -1.32 10.03
CA VAL A 253 11.59 -1.11 8.59
C VAL A 253 12.90 -1.62 7.99
N PRO A 254 12.86 -2.45 6.93
CA PRO A 254 14.07 -2.89 6.25
C PRO A 254 14.90 -1.70 5.75
N ASN A 255 16.23 -1.80 5.85
CA ASN A 255 17.21 -0.81 5.39
C ASN A 255 17.09 0.60 6.00
N SER A 256 16.15 0.83 6.92
CA SER A 256 15.85 2.14 7.49
C SER A 256 15.78 2.06 9.03
N PRO A 257 16.51 2.90 9.78
CA PRO A 257 16.62 2.79 11.24
C PRO A 257 15.42 3.40 11.97
N TYR A 258 14.21 3.02 11.55
CA TYR A 258 12.97 3.62 12.01
C TYR A 258 12.17 2.71 12.94
N LEU A 259 11.49 3.36 13.88
CA LEU A 259 10.59 2.76 14.86
C LEU A 259 9.17 3.01 14.38
N ARG A 260 8.39 1.96 14.14
CA ARG A 260 7.03 2.11 13.63
C ARG A 260 6.15 2.79 14.67
N SER A 261 5.71 4.00 14.38
CA SER A 261 5.03 4.86 15.35
C SER A 261 4.27 6.00 14.67
N TYR A 262 3.36 6.62 15.42
CA TYR A 262 2.74 7.88 15.06
C TYR A 262 2.97 8.91 16.16
N VAL A 263 3.06 10.18 15.79
CA VAL A 263 3.07 11.28 16.76
C VAL A 263 1.92 12.24 16.51
N VAL A 264 1.21 12.61 17.56
CA VAL A 264 0.39 13.82 17.57
C VAL A 264 1.08 14.84 18.45
N LEU A 265 1.49 15.96 17.85
CA LEU A 265 2.11 17.08 18.55
C LEU A 265 1.05 18.19 18.70
N ASP A 266 0.63 18.48 19.91
CA ASP A 266 -0.16 19.67 20.20
C ASP A 266 0.72 20.75 20.86
N MET A 267 0.12 21.88 21.22
CA MET A 267 0.80 23.03 21.81
C MET A 267 1.39 22.77 23.21
N GLN A 268 1.03 21.68 23.89
CA GLN A 268 1.40 21.39 25.28
C GLN A 268 2.11 20.05 25.45
N LYS A 269 1.63 19.00 24.80
CA LYS A 269 2.03 17.61 24.90
C LYS A 269 2.47 17.04 23.55
N VAL A 270 3.20 15.92 23.66
CA VAL A 270 3.51 15.03 22.55
C VAL A 270 2.84 13.70 22.85
N PHE A 271 2.03 13.19 21.93
CA PHE A 271 1.42 11.87 22.03
C PHE A 271 2.17 10.93 21.11
N LEU A 272 2.83 9.91 21.67
CA LEU A 272 3.55 8.89 20.93
C LEU A 272 2.74 7.59 20.94
N TYR A 273 2.33 7.16 19.75
CA TYR A 273 1.66 5.90 19.51
C TYR A 273 2.71 4.92 18.98
N VAL A 274 3.02 3.89 19.76
CA VAL A 274 4.09 2.93 19.46
C VAL A 274 3.88 1.66 20.26
N ASN A 275 4.36 0.52 19.75
CA ASN A 275 4.39 -0.71 20.54
C ASN A 275 5.35 -0.54 21.72
N SER A 276 4.78 -0.63 22.92
CA SER A 276 5.46 -0.23 24.13
C SER A 276 6.48 -1.21 24.68
N SER A 277 6.43 -2.46 24.22
CA SER A 277 7.46 -3.45 24.50
C SER A 277 8.80 -3.05 23.86
N GLN A 278 8.79 -2.20 22.83
CA GLN A 278 10.00 -1.71 22.16
C GLN A 278 10.68 -0.55 22.92
N LEU A 279 10.01 0.05 23.91
CA LEU A 279 10.56 1.18 24.67
C LEU A 279 11.26 0.68 25.94
N ASN A 280 12.59 0.58 25.90
CA ASN A 280 13.40 0.25 27.08
C ASN A 280 13.54 1.44 28.05
N GLY A 281 14.16 1.20 29.21
CA GLY A 281 14.33 2.23 30.26
C GLY A 281 15.07 3.49 29.79
N THR A 282 16.09 3.34 28.94
CA THR A 282 16.86 4.45 28.39
C THR A 282 15.99 5.35 27.51
N VAL A 283 15.23 4.76 26.59
CA VAL A 283 14.32 5.51 25.70
C VAL A 283 13.20 6.17 26.51
N ARG A 284 12.64 5.46 27.50
CA ARG A 284 11.59 6.01 28.39
C ARG A 284 12.07 7.24 29.16
N SER A 285 13.30 7.18 29.68
CA SER A 285 13.95 8.28 30.40
C SER A 285 14.21 9.47 29.48
N HIS A 286 14.80 9.24 28.30
CA HIS A 286 15.04 10.27 27.28
C HIS A 286 13.76 11.03 26.90
N LEU A 287 12.69 10.28 26.62
CA LEU A 287 11.40 10.85 26.23
C LEU A 287 10.60 11.45 27.42
N GLY A 288 11.00 11.19 28.67
CA GLY A 288 10.24 11.61 29.84
C GLY A 288 8.79 11.08 29.84
N ILE A 289 8.58 9.83 29.45
CA ILE A 289 7.24 9.23 29.35
C ILE A 289 6.48 9.34 30.69
N GLY A 290 5.23 9.81 30.65
CA GLY A 290 4.41 10.07 31.84
C GLY A 290 4.51 11.50 32.37
N SER A 291 5.52 12.27 31.95
CA SER A 291 5.66 13.70 32.28
C SER A 291 5.57 14.60 31.04
N ARG A 292 6.15 14.18 29.90
CA ARG A 292 6.25 14.97 28.66
C ARG A 292 5.61 14.31 27.46
N ILE A 293 5.58 12.97 27.42
CA ILE A 293 4.94 12.19 26.38
C ILE A 293 3.80 11.35 26.96
N VAL A 294 2.62 11.46 26.33
CA VAL A 294 1.48 10.57 26.59
C VAL A 294 1.55 9.41 25.62
N LYS A 295 1.39 8.21 26.16
CA LYS A 295 1.55 6.94 25.44
C LYS A 295 0.17 6.34 25.15
N SER A 296 0.00 5.75 23.98
CA SER A 296 -1.16 4.89 23.65
C SER A 296 -0.68 3.55 23.11
N ASP A 297 -1.19 2.45 23.69
CA ASP A 297 -0.77 1.06 23.42
C ASP A 297 -1.46 0.46 22.17
N SER A 298 -1.47 1.17 21.04
CA SER A 298 -2.16 0.68 19.85
C SER A 298 -1.57 1.24 18.54
N VAL A 299 -0.59 0.53 17.96
CA VAL A 299 -0.12 0.61 16.55
C VAL A 299 0.31 -0.77 16.08
#